data_AF-A0A853FLY8-F1
#
_entry.id   AF-A0A853FLY8-F1
#
_cell.length_a   1.000
_cell.length_b   1.000
_cell.length_c   1.000
_cell.angle_alpha   90.00
_cell.angle_beta   90.00
_cell.angle_gamma   90.00
#
_symmetry.space_group_name_H-M   'P 1'
#
loop_
_entity.id
_entity.type
_entity.pdbx_description
1 polymer ?
#
loop_
_entity_poly.entity_id
_entity_poly.type
_entity_poly.pdbx_seq_one_letter_code
_entity_poly.pdbx_strand_id
1 'polypeptide(L)' 'MTTNNAVPDDLDDDGYDDEPVCPRCHGDGRDPWCDYLLPCPECLGDSL' A
#
# COMPACT_ATOMS: atom_id res chain seq x y z
N MET A 1 -17.86 11.71 -40.42
CA MET A 1 -18.26 12.42 -39.19
C MET A 1 -17.75 11.58 -38.05
N THR A 2 -16.55 11.90 -37.56
CA THR A 2 -15.84 11.09 -36.56
C THR A 2 -16.32 11.55 -35.19
N THR A 3 -17.22 10.80 -34.55
CA THR A 3 -17.51 11.00 -33.13
C THR A 3 -16.53 10.15 -32.35
N ASN A 4 -15.46 10.81 -31.88
CA ASN A 4 -14.50 10.27 -30.94
C ASN A 4 -15.27 9.76 -29.72
N ASN A 5 -15.15 8.47 -29.44
CA ASN A 5 -15.58 7.91 -28.16
C ASN A 5 -14.68 8.56 -27.10
N ALA A 6 -15.20 9.57 -26.43
CA ALA A 6 -14.56 10.16 -25.26
C ALA A 6 -14.44 9.05 -24.23
N VAL A 7 -13.22 8.56 -24.02
CA VAL A 7 -12.88 7.85 -22.80
C VAL A 7 -13.21 8.79 -21.65
N PRO A 8 -14.09 8.40 -20.70
CA PRO A 8 -14.29 9.21 -19.51
C PRO A 8 -12.96 9.29 -18.77
N ASP A 9 -12.44 10.51 -18.62
CA ASP A 9 -11.21 10.91 -17.95
C ASP A 9 -11.44 10.97 -16.42
N ASP A 10 -12.20 10.02 -15.87
CA ASP A 10 -12.66 10.03 -14.46
C ASP A 10 -12.78 8.60 -13.91
N LEU A 11 -11.80 7.76 -14.18
CA LEU A 11 -11.61 6.49 -13.47
C LEU A 11 -10.18 6.41 -12.93
N ASP A 12 -9.70 7.48 -12.28
CA ASP A 12 -8.85 7.30 -11.10
C ASP A 12 -9.79 6.86 -9.96
N ASP A 13 -10.31 5.64 -10.08
CA ASP A 13 -10.68 4.85 -8.92
C ASP A 13 -9.37 4.19 -8.49
N ASP A 14 -8.47 5.01 -7.95
CA ASP A 14 -7.44 4.52 -7.05
C ASP A 14 -8.20 3.95 -5.85
N GLY A 15 -8.67 2.72 -6.01
CA GLY A 15 -9.09 1.88 -4.92
C GLY A 15 -7.91 1.82 -3.99
N TYR A 16 -7.87 2.77 -3.04
CA TYR A 16 -6.97 2.77 -1.91
C TYR A 16 -7.17 1.40 -1.32
N ASP A 17 -6.18 0.57 -1.57
CA ASP A 17 -6.06 -0.74 -1.00
C ASP A 17 -5.96 -0.50 0.49
N ASP A 18 -7.12 -0.41 1.16
CA ASP A 18 -7.29 -0.40 2.61
C ASP A 18 -6.88 -1.77 3.18
N GLU A 19 -5.88 -2.43 2.56
CA GLU A 19 -5.18 -3.56 3.12
C GLU A 19 -4.58 -3.04 4.43
N PRO A 20 -4.92 -3.63 5.59
CA PRO A 20 -4.51 -3.10 6.88
C PRO A 20 -3.00 -3.16 7.03
N VAL A 21 -2.32 -2.05 6.70
CA VAL A 21 -0.87 -1.93 6.87
C VAL A 21 -0.52 -1.77 8.34
N CYS A 22 0.57 -2.42 8.75
CA CYS A 22 1.04 -2.31 10.14
C CYS A 22 1.39 -0.84 10.47
N PRO A 23 0.83 -0.24 11.54
CA PRO A 23 1.05 1.17 11.87
C PRO A 23 2.48 1.46 12.37
N ARG A 24 3.28 0.43 12.63
CA ARG A 24 4.67 0.58 13.09
C ARG A 24 5.65 0.54 11.92
N CYS A 25 5.59 -0.49 11.08
CA CYS A 25 6.50 -0.63 9.94
C CYS A 25 5.92 -0.11 8.62
N HIS A 26 4.65 0.29 8.58
CA HIS A 26 3.96 0.76 7.37
C HIS A 26 4.09 -0.19 6.17
N GLY A 27 4.12 -1.50 6.43
CA GLY A 27 4.25 -2.54 5.40
C GLY A 27 5.67 -3.00 5.10
N ASP A 28 6.72 -2.36 5.65
CA ASP A 28 8.11 -2.80 5.42
C ASP A 28 8.46 -4.13 6.12
N GLY A 29 7.64 -4.57 7.08
CA GLY A 29 7.86 -5.79 7.87
C GLY A 29 9.06 -5.73 8.82
N ARG A 30 9.78 -4.60 8.89
CA ARG A 30 11.01 -4.40 9.69
C ARG A 30 10.82 -3.40 10.82
N ASP A 31 11.63 -3.50 11.87
CA ASP A 31 11.64 -2.51 12.96
C ASP A 31 12.26 -1.17 12.49
N PRO A 32 11.50 -0.06 12.50
CA PRO A 32 12.03 1.25 12.08
C PRO A 32 13.12 1.82 13.00
N TRP A 33 13.23 1.31 14.23
CA TRP A 33 14.12 1.84 15.26
C TRP A 33 15.36 0.98 15.48
N CYS A 34 15.40 -0.21 14.87
CA CYS A 34 16.48 -1.17 14.97
C CYS A 34 16.86 -1.66 13.58
N ASP A 35 17.95 -1.12 13.02
CA ASP A 35 18.50 -1.48 11.70
C ASP A 35 19.00 -2.94 11.59
N TYR A 36 18.98 -3.70 12.69
CA TYR A 36 19.44 -5.09 12.77
C TYR A 36 18.49 -6.09 12.11
N LEU A 37 17.91 -5.80 10.94
CA LEU A 37 17.04 -6.72 10.16
C LEU A 37 16.00 -7.46 11.02
N LEU A 38 15.57 -6.87 12.14
CA LEU A 38 14.63 -7.51 13.04
C LEU A 38 13.23 -7.38 12.45
N PRO A 39 12.40 -8.43 12.56
CA PRO A 39 11.00 -8.33 12.18
C PRO A 39 10.31 -7.24 13.00
N CYS A 40 9.33 -6.56 12.40
CA CYS A 40 8.52 -5.59 13.12
C CYS A 40 7.89 -6.26 14.35
N PRO A 41 8.02 -5.73 15.57
CA PRO A 41 7.50 -6.40 16.77
C PRO A 41 5.96 -6.35 16.88
N GLU A 42 5.26 -5.58 16.03
CA GLU A 42 3.80 -5.58 15.97
C GLU A 42 3.26 -6.66 15.03
N CYS A 43 3.74 -6.70 13.78
CA CYS A 43 3.27 -7.67 12.79
C CYS A 43 4.16 -8.92 12.65
N LEU A 44 5.29 -8.98 13.36
CA LEU A 44 6.29 -10.05 13.30
C LEU A 44 6.86 -10.32 11.90
N GLY A 45 6.71 -9.36 10.98
CA GLY A 45 7.12 -9.51 9.58
C GLY A 45 6.10 -10.20 8.68
N ASP A 46 4.90 -10.53 9.19
CA ASP A 46 3.76 -10.83 8.32
C ASP A 46 3.31 -9.52 7.68
N SER A 47 3.73 -9.30 6.44
CA SER A 47 3.00 -8.43 5.51
C SER A 47 1.68 -9.14 5.21
N LEU A 48 0.61 -8.77 5.92
CA LEU A 48 -0.75 -9.18 5.57
C LEU A 48 -1.10 -8.67 4.18
#